data_AF-A0A371CML6-F1
#
_entry.id   AF-A0A371CML6-F1
#
_cell.length_a   1.000
_cell.length_b   1.000
_cell.length_c   1.000
_cell.angle_alpha   90.00
_cell.angle_beta   90.00
_cell.angle_gamma   90.00
#
_symmetry.space_group_name_H-M   'P 1'
#
loop_
_entity.id
_entity.type
_entity.pdbx_description
1 polymer ?
#
loop_
_entity_poly.entity_id
_entity_poly.type
_entity_poly.pdbx_seq_one_letter_code
_entity_poly.pdbx_strand_id
1 'polypeptide(L)'
;MSLSTSNSNLYTVPKLAADGSNWITYKERIHVCMGSRGLMRHLLGTARRPPTPPVWPRPSPSTPTALDKLSDEEYLRKVEDAEAKVDEYDQREFATRQQIYSTISDSLLIKVKYLPDA
;
A
#
# COMPACT_ATOMS: atom_id res chain seq x y z
N MET A 1 -15.64 -7.98 -36.43
CA MET A 1 -15.64 -8.92 -35.29
C MET A 1 -14.45 -8.54 -34.41
N SER A 2 -14.67 -7.78 -33.33
CA SER A 2 -13.60 -7.39 -32.41
C SER A 2 -13.29 -8.58 -31.50
N LEU A 3 -12.04 -9.06 -31.53
CA LEU A 3 -11.56 -10.08 -30.60
C LEU A 3 -11.43 -9.44 -29.22
N SER A 4 -12.46 -9.62 -28.39
CA SER A 4 -12.40 -9.36 -26.96
C SER A 4 -11.46 -10.41 -26.33
N THR A 5 -10.15 -10.17 -26.38
CA THR A 5 -9.19 -10.96 -25.59
C THR A 5 -9.44 -10.64 -24.12
N SER A 6 -10.17 -11.51 -23.44
CA SER A 6 -10.29 -11.52 -22.00
C SER A 6 -8.90 -11.73 -21.39
N ASN A 7 -8.23 -10.64 -21.03
CA ASN A 7 -6.94 -10.57 -20.32
C ASN A 7 -7.01 -11.13 -18.88
N SER A 8 -8.01 -11.95 -18.56
CA SER A 8 -8.25 -12.46 -17.20
C SER A 8 -7.18 -13.44 -16.70
N ASN A 9 -6.29 -13.93 -17.58
CA ASN A 9 -5.29 -14.95 -17.24
C ASN A 9 -3.84 -14.45 -17.10
N LEU A 10 -3.52 -13.22 -17.51
CA LEU A 10 -2.13 -12.72 -17.51
C LEU A 10 -1.65 -12.25 -16.13
N TYR A 11 -2.57 -11.96 -15.21
CA TYR A 11 -2.27 -11.47 -13.86
C TYR A 11 -2.67 -12.45 -12.76
N THR A 12 -3.06 -13.68 -13.11
CA THR A 12 -3.57 -14.65 -12.14
C THR A 12 -2.41 -15.31 -11.42
N VAL A 13 -2.10 -14.78 -10.24
CA VAL A 13 -1.20 -15.42 -9.29
C VAL A 13 -1.92 -16.67 -8.76
N PRO A 14 -1.35 -17.88 -8.92
CA PRO A 14 -1.94 -19.10 -8.40
C PRO A 14 -1.97 -19.03 -6.87
N LYS A 15 -2.91 -19.74 -6.24
CA LYS A 15 -2.88 -19.87 -4.78
C LYS A 15 -1.60 -20.59 -4.35
N LEU A 16 -0.97 -20.12 -3.28
CA LEU A 16 0.15 -20.81 -2.65
C LEU A 16 -0.36 -22.12 -2.04
N ALA A 17 0.26 -23.23 -2.44
CA ALA A 17 -0.06 -24.55 -1.93
C ALA A 17 0.27 -24.63 -0.42
N ALA A 18 -0.53 -25.37 0.34
CA ALA A 18 -0.37 -25.48 1.80
C ALA A 18 0.96 -26.13 2.19
N ASP A 19 1.50 -27.00 1.33
CA ASP A 19 2.80 -27.66 1.46
C ASP A 19 3.96 -26.82 0.90
N GLY A 20 3.67 -25.65 0.29
CA GLY A 20 4.66 -24.78 -0.33
C GLY A 20 5.28 -25.33 -1.62
N SER A 21 4.76 -26.43 -2.19
CA SER A 21 5.32 -27.11 -3.37
C SER A 21 5.44 -26.19 -4.60
N ASN A 22 4.55 -25.21 -4.73
CA ASN A 22 4.55 -24.23 -5.82
C ASN A 22 5.21 -22.88 -5.47
N TRP A 23 5.99 -22.81 -4.39
CA TRP A 23 6.58 -21.56 -3.89
C TRP A 23 7.37 -20.77 -4.93
N ILE A 24 8.24 -21.43 -5.71
CA ILE A 24 9.09 -20.76 -6.71
C ILE A 24 8.21 -20.05 -7.76
N THR A 25 7.18 -20.72 -8.28
CA THR A 25 6.26 -20.16 -9.26
C THR A 25 5.38 -19.07 -8.67
N TYR A 26 4.88 -19.27 -7.44
CA TYR A 26 4.10 -18.27 -6.72
C TYR A 26 4.89 -16.98 -6.52
N LYS A 27 6.14 -17.09 -6.03
CA LYS A 27 7.02 -15.95 -5.76
C LYS A 27 7.28 -15.12 -7.02
N GLU A 28 7.58 -15.76 -8.15
CA GLU A 28 7.81 -15.05 -9.41
C GLU A 28 6.54 -14.31 -9.88
N ARG A 29 5.39 -14.99 -9.83
CA ARG A 29 4.12 -14.40 -10.29
C ARG A 29 3.64 -13.25 -9.41
N ILE A 30 3.75 -13.35 -8.08
CA ILE A 30 3.39 -12.25 -7.19
C ILE A 30 4.32 -11.06 -7.41
N HIS A 31 5.61 -11.29 -7.67
CA HIS A 31 6.58 -10.22 -7.95
C HIS A 31 6.22 -9.45 -9.22
N VAL A 32 5.95 -10.15 -10.32
CA VAL A 32 5.52 -9.54 -11.60
C VAL A 32 4.18 -8.82 -11.44
N CYS A 33 3.22 -9.42 -10.75
CA CYS A 33 1.88 -8.85 -10.50
C CYS A 33 1.96 -7.52 -9.74
N MET A 34 2.79 -7.45 -8.70
CA MET A 34 2.97 -6.24 -7.92
C MET A 34 3.81 -5.20 -8.68
N GLY A 35 4.79 -5.66 -9.46
CA GLY A 35 5.62 -4.81 -10.31
C GLY A 35 4.81 -4.07 -11.38
N SER A 36 3.92 -4.77 -12.08
CA SER A 36 3.05 -4.16 -13.09
C SER A 36 2.07 -3.12 -12.51
N ARG A 37 1.79 -3.20 -11.20
CA ARG A 37 0.90 -2.27 -10.48
C ARG A 37 1.66 -1.14 -9.76
N GLY A 38 2.99 -1.09 -9.88
CA GLY A 38 3.81 -0.10 -9.19
C GLY A 38 3.80 -0.25 -7.66
N LEU A 39 3.53 -1.46 -7.15
CA LEU A 39 3.46 -1.77 -5.71
C LEU A 39 4.76 -2.37 -5.18
N MET A 40 5.83 -2.40 -5.98
CA MET A 40 7.10 -3.04 -5.59
C MET A 40 7.70 -2.52 -4.30
N ARG A 41 7.66 -1.21 -4.08
CA ARG A 41 8.21 -0.64 -2.85
C ARG A 41 7.46 -1.11 -1.62
N HIS A 42 6.14 -1.28 -1.72
CA HIS A 42 5.31 -1.82 -0.64
C HIS A 42 5.58 -3.31 -0.43
N LEU A 43 5.66 -4.11 -1.50
CA LEU A 43 6.00 -5.54 -1.39
C LEU A 43 7.35 -5.77 -0.71
N LEU A 44 8.34 -4.94 -1.03
CA LEU A 44 9.71 -5.05 -0.50
C LEU A 44 9.89 -4.33 0.85
N GLY A 45 8.86 -3.67 1.39
CA GLY A 45 8.97 -2.89 2.62
C GLY A 45 9.88 -1.66 2.51
N THR A 46 10.15 -1.19 1.29
CA THR A 46 11.00 -0.02 1.00
C THR A 46 10.18 1.24 0.70
N ALA A 47 8.85 1.15 0.72
CA ALA A 47 7.97 2.31 0.61
C ALA A 47 8.18 3.22 1.82
N ARG A 48 8.40 4.51 1.56
CA ARG A 48 8.60 5.49 2.62
C ARG A 48 7.25 6.05 3.04
N ARG A 49 6.90 5.86 4.31
CA ARG A 49 5.72 6.48 4.89
C ARG A 49 5.86 8.01 4.84
N PRO A 50 4.84 8.75 4.36
CA PRO A 50 4.86 10.20 4.41
C PRO A 50 4.97 10.71 5.85
N PRO A 51 5.49 11.94 6.06
CA PRO A 51 5.48 12.58 7.37
C PRO A 51 4.06 12.72 7.92
N THR A 52 3.94 12.76 9.25
CA THR A 52 2.66 13.02 9.91
C THR A 52 2.08 14.36 9.44
N PRO A 53 0.81 14.42 9.00
CA PRO A 53 0.17 15.66 8.59
C PRO A 53 0.12 16.68 9.73
N PRO A 54 0.16 17.99 9.42
CA PRO A 54 -0.14 19.02 10.42
C PRO A 54 -1.58 18.87 10.93
N VAL A 55 -1.81 19.24 12.19
CA VAL A 55 -3.12 19.08 12.85
C VAL A 55 -4.08 20.18 12.39
N TRP A 56 -5.31 19.81 12.05
CA TRP A 56 -6.40 20.77 11.82
C TRP A 56 -7.48 20.64 12.92
N PRO A 57 -8.07 21.76 13.40
CA PRO A 57 -7.78 23.17 13.10
C PRO A 57 -6.37 23.61 13.52
N ARG A 58 -5.85 24.67 12.89
CA ARG A 58 -4.51 25.21 13.20
C ARG A 58 -4.38 25.47 14.71
N PRO A 59 -3.41 24.85 15.41
CA PRO A 59 -3.20 25.13 16.83
C PRO A 59 -2.62 26.54 17.01
N SER A 60 -2.92 27.18 18.15
CA SER A 60 -2.27 28.45 18.50
C SER A 60 -0.77 28.23 18.68
N PRO A 61 0.10 28.95 17.95
CA PRO A 61 1.53 28.69 18.03
C PRO A 61 2.08 29.13 19.38
N SER A 62 2.81 28.23 20.06
CA SER A 62 3.67 28.56 21.19
C SER A 62 5.02 29.13 20.75
N THR A 63 5.45 28.82 19.51
CA THR A 63 6.64 29.37 18.85
C THR A 63 6.33 29.61 17.37
N PRO A 64 6.68 30.76 16.79
CA PRO A 64 6.40 31.04 15.39
C PRO A 64 7.21 30.12 14.46
N THR A 65 6.51 29.34 13.66
CA THR A 65 7.01 28.44 12.62
C THR A 65 6.74 28.98 11.23
N ALA A 66 7.32 28.34 10.20
CA ALA A 66 7.03 28.69 8.80
C ALA A 66 5.55 28.43 8.41
N LEU A 67 4.85 27.55 9.14
CA LEU A 67 3.42 27.30 8.92
C LEU A 67 2.55 28.44 9.45
N ASP A 68 3.01 29.16 10.47
CA ASP A 68 2.25 30.26 11.08
C ASP A 68 2.15 31.49 10.18
N LYS A 69 3.04 31.62 9.20
CA LYS A 69 3.04 32.71 8.22
C LYS A 69 2.04 32.51 7.08
N LEU A 70 1.44 31.32 6.97
CA LEU A 70 0.47 31.00 5.93
C LEU A 70 -0.88 31.59 6.29
N SER A 71 -1.64 31.98 5.27
CA SER A 71 -3.09 32.19 5.41
C SER A 71 -3.78 30.89 5.83
N ASP A 72 -4.97 30.98 6.40
CA ASP A 72 -5.73 29.80 6.84
C ASP A 72 -6.06 28.85 5.69
N GLU A 73 -6.33 29.41 4.50
CA GLU A 73 -6.58 28.60 3.29
C GLU A 73 -5.32 27.86 2.82
N GLU A 74 -4.15 28.51 2.85
CA GLU A 74 -2.90 27.84 2.50
C GLU A 74 -2.50 26.78 3.53
N TYR A 75 -2.81 27.00 4.80
CA TYR A 75 -2.60 26.02 5.85
C TYR A 75 -3.51 24.81 5.65
N LEU A 76 -4.82 25.03 5.43
CA LEU A 76 -5.78 23.98 5.17
C LEU A 76 -5.36 23.13 3.96
N ARG A 77 -4.98 23.77 2.85
CA ARG A 77 -4.51 23.06 1.66
C ARG A 77 -3.27 22.20 1.92
N LYS A 78 -2.34 22.66 2.77
CA LYS A 78 -1.18 21.85 3.16
C LYS A 78 -1.54 20.65 4.03
N VAL A 79 -2.54 20.79 4.90
CA VAL A 79 -3.07 19.68 5.69
C VAL A 79 -3.69 18.64 4.75
N GLU A 80 -4.60 19.07 3.87
CA GLU A 80 -5.26 18.19 2.89
C GLU A 80 -4.24 17.49 1.97
N ASP A 81 -3.25 18.22 1.45
CA ASP A 81 -2.19 17.64 0.60
C ASP A 81 -1.28 16.65 1.36
N ALA A 82 -1.15 16.80 2.69
CA ALA A 82 -0.38 15.88 3.53
C ALA A 82 -1.20 14.63 3.88
N GLU A 83 -2.47 14.80 4.25
CA GLU A 83 -3.41 13.72 4.50
C GLU A 83 -3.61 12.85 3.26
N ALA A 84 -3.83 13.46 2.10
CA ALA A 84 -3.98 12.74 0.83
C ALA A 84 -2.77 11.85 0.50
N LYS A 85 -1.55 12.28 0.84
CA LYS A 85 -0.34 11.46 0.64
C LYS A 85 -0.29 10.27 1.60
N VAL A 86 -0.72 10.46 2.85
CA VAL A 86 -0.80 9.38 3.83
C VAL A 86 -1.85 8.36 3.40
N ASP A 87 -3.02 8.83 2.97
CA ASP A 87 -4.09 7.98 2.46
C ASP A 87 -3.64 7.20 1.21
N GLU A 88 -2.94 7.84 0.28
CA GLU A 88 -2.38 7.14 -0.89
C GLU A 88 -1.39 6.04 -0.46
N TYR A 89 -0.49 6.35 0.48
CA TYR A 89 0.45 5.37 1.01
C TYR A 89 -0.27 4.17 1.65
N ASP A 90 -1.24 4.43 2.51
CA ASP A 90 -2.00 3.39 3.23
C ASP A 90 -2.86 2.56 2.25
N GLN A 91 -3.48 3.20 1.26
CA GLN A 91 -4.21 2.52 0.19
C GLN A 91 -3.31 1.55 -0.59
N ARG A 92 -2.07 1.95 -0.91
CA ARG A 92 -1.10 1.09 -1.63
C ARG A 92 -0.56 -0.04 -0.75
N GLU A 93 -0.38 0.20 0.55
CA GLU A 93 -0.10 -0.85 1.54
C GLU A 93 -1.22 -1.89 1.56
N PHE A 94 -2.48 -1.46 1.71
CA PHE A 94 -3.63 -2.35 1.73
C PHE A 94 -3.82 -3.09 0.41
N ALA A 95 -3.59 -2.43 -0.73
CA ALA A 95 -3.67 -3.08 -2.04
C ALA A 95 -2.65 -4.22 -2.17
N THR A 96 -1.43 -4.01 -1.68
CA THR A 96 -0.37 -5.03 -1.63
C THR A 96 -0.79 -6.20 -0.75
N ARG A 97 -1.24 -5.93 0.48
CA ARG A 97 -1.69 -6.97 1.42
C ARG A 97 -2.86 -7.76 0.86
N GLN A 98 -3.86 -7.09 0.30
CA GLN A 98 -5.04 -7.72 -0.28
C GLN A 98 -4.67 -8.69 -1.41
N GLN A 99 -3.75 -8.31 -2.29
CA GLN A 99 -3.32 -9.17 -3.38
C GLN A 99 -2.59 -10.43 -2.86
N ILE A 100 -1.78 -10.31 -1.80
CA ILE A 100 -1.16 -11.46 -1.13
C ILE A 100 -2.23 -12.33 -0.46
N TYR A 101 -3.13 -11.72 0.33
CA TYR A 101 -4.15 -12.44 1.09
C TYR A 101 -5.12 -13.21 0.19
N SER A 102 -5.46 -12.69 -0.98
CA SER A 102 -6.31 -13.37 -1.96
C SER A 102 -5.67 -14.63 -2.58
N THR A 103 -4.35 -14.80 -2.43
CA THR A 103 -3.57 -15.86 -3.09
C THR A 103 -2.89 -16.81 -2.10
N ILE A 104 -3.18 -16.69 -0.81
CA ILE A 104 -2.77 -17.64 0.23
C ILE A 104 -4.00 -18.32 0.86
N SER A 105 -3.79 -19.37 1.65
CA SER A 105 -4.87 -19.99 2.44
C SER A 105 -5.13 -19.20 3.73
N ASP A 106 -6.36 -19.30 4.26
CA ASP A 106 -6.74 -18.64 5.52
C ASP A 106 -5.84 -19.09 6.69
N SER A 107 -5.45 -20.37 6.72
CA SER A 107 -4.51 -20.90 7.70
C SER A 107 -3.14 -20.21 7.64
N LEU A 108 -2.65 -19.88 6.45
CA LEU A 108 -1.41 -19.12 6.28
C LEU A 108 -1.61 -17.65 6.65
N LEU A 109 -2.73 -17.05 6.27
CA LEU A 109 -3.06 -15.68 6.66
C LEU A 109 -3.08 -15.50 8.18
N ILE A 110 -3.74 -16.42 8.90
CA ILE A 110 -3.78 -16.45 10.36
C ILE A 110 -2.36 -16.49 10.91
N LYS A 111 -1.51 -17.39 10.42
CA LYS A 111 -0.10 -17.47 10.85
C LYS A 111 0.64 -16.15 10.63
N VAL A 112 0.48 -15.53 9.46
CA VAL A 112 1.12 -14.25 9.12
C VAL A 112 0.69 -13.13 10.07
N LYS A 113 -0.59 -13.06 10.45
CA LYS A 113 -1.10 -12.03 11.38
C LYS A 113 -0.54 -12.15 12.81
N TYR A 114 -0.11 -13.33 13.22
CA TYR A 114 0.44 -13.58 14.55
C TYR A 114 1.98 -13.66 14.54
N LEU A 115 2.63 -13.37 13.42
CA LEU A 115 4.09 -13.20 13.41
C LEU A 115 4.42 -11.89 14.16
N PRO A 116 5.46 -11.88 15.02
CA PRO A 116 5.95 -10.65 15.62
C PRO A 116 6.40 -9.67 14.53
N ASP A 117 6.16 -8.38 14.76
CA ASP A 117 6.71 -7.33 13.90
C ASP A 117 8.24 -7.46 13.91
N ALA A 118 8.85 -7.41 12.71
CA ALA A 118 10.28 -7.55 12.51
C ALA A 118 11.05 -6.26 12.85
#